data_AF-A0A8J7YI29-F1
#
_entry.id   AF-A0A8J7YI29-F1
#
_cell.length_a   1.000
_cell.length_b   1.000
_cell.length_c   1.000
_cell.angle_alpha   90.00
_cell.angle_beta   90.00
_cell.angle_gamma   90.00
#
_symmetry.space_group_name_H-M   'P 1'
#
loop_
_entity.id
_entity.type
_entity.pdbx_description
1 polymer ?
#
loop_
_entity_poly.entity_id
_entity_poly.type
_entity_poly.pdbx_seq_one_letter_code
_entity_poly.pdbx_strand_id
1 'polypeptide(L)' 'MQDSSELDNDDSVQERYERAKTTLTPAQVAIGVALIAALGFTLLFVQDPMVHDAMHNFRHGAGITCH' A
#
# COMPACT_ATOMS: atom_id res chain seq x y z
N MET A 1 10.25 -30.95 -25.30
CA MET A 1 9.64 -30.88 -23.97
C MET A 1 10.56 -30.01 -23.13
N GLN A 2 10.35 -28.68 -23.08
CA GLN A 2 10.99 -27.86 -22.05
C GLN A 2 10.30 -28.14 -20.72
N ASP A 3 11.08 -28.32 -19.68
CA ASP A 3 10.65 -28.64 -18.32
C ASP A 3 9.97 -27.41 -17.68
N SER A 4 8.64 -27.40 -17.65
CA SER A 4 7.86 -26.29 -17.08
C SER A 4 7.98 -26.16 -15.56
N SER A 5 8.64 -27.10 -14.88
CA SER A 5 8.92 -27.07 -13.43
C SER A 5 10.05 -26.11 -13.03
N GLU A 6 10.86 -25.64 -13.97
CA GLU A 6 11.92 -24.65 -13.68
C GLU A 6 11.39 -23.20 -13.74
N LEU A 7 10.14 -23.01 -14.19
CA LEU A 7 9.41 -21.72 -14.20
C LEU A 7 8.31 -21.65 -13.13
N ASP A 8 8.14 -22.70 -12.31
CA ASP A 8 7.06 -22.86 -11.34
C ASP A 8 7.66 -23.17 -9.95
N ASN A 9 7.31 -22.37 -8.93
CA ASN A 9 7.69 -22.49 -7.50
C ASN A 9 8.90 -21.71 -6.96
N ASP A 10 9.04 -20.42 -7.28
CA ASP A 10 9.68 -19.51 -6.30
C ASP A 10 8.88 -18.21 -6.02
N ASP A 11 7.71 -18.09 -6.68
CA ASP A 11 6.94 -16.84 -6.77
C ASP A 11 5.50 -16.94 -6.25
N SER A 12 5.23 -17.91 -5.37
CA SER A 12 3.94 -18.00 -4.69
C SER A 12 3.85 -16.99 -3.53
N VAL A 13 2.63 -16.56 -3.18
CA VAL A 13 2.41 -15.68 -2.01
C VAL A 13 2.90 -16.34 -0.72
N GLN A 14 2.65 -17.65 -0.57
CA GLN A 14 3.05 -18.42 0.61
C GLN A 14 4.58 -18.42 0.77
N GLU A 15 5.30 -18.61 -0.32
CA GLU A 15 6.75 -18.64 -0.32
C GLU A 15 7.37 -17.26 -0.09
N ARG A 16 6.80 -16.21 -0.70
CA ARG A 16 7.19 -14.83 -0.41
C ARG A 16 6.98 -14.49 1.07
N TYR A 17 5.92 -15.01 1.69
CA TYR A 17 5.66 -14.83 3.13
C TYR A 17 6.67 -15.58 4.01
N GLU A 18 6.97 -16.84 3.71
CA GLU A 18 7.99 -17.61 4.44
C GLU A 18 9.39 -16.98 4.30
N ARG A 19 9.74 -16.48 3.10
CA ARG A 19 10.96 -15.71 2.88
C ARG A 19 10.97 -14.41 3.69
N ALA A 20 9.87 -13.67 3.71
CA ALA A 20 9.76 -12.42 4.47
C ALA A 20 9.97 -12.63 5.97
N LYS A 21 9.47 -13.74 6.53
CA LYS A 21 9.65 -14.08 7.95
C LYS A 21 11.11 -14.24 8.38
N THR A 22 11.98 -14.67 7.47
CA THR A 22 13.40 -14.93 7.76
C THR A 22 14.33 -13.83 7.28
N THR A 23 13.90 -13.01 6.32
CA THR A 23 14.74 -11.99 5.68
C THR A 23 14.47 -10.57 6.14
N LEU A 24 13.27 -10.27 6.66
CA LEU A 24 12.95 -8.94 7.15
C LEU A 24 13.49 -8.72 8.56
N THR A 25 14.14 -7.57 8.73
CA THR A 25 14.52 -7.10 10.07
C THR A 25 13.28 -6.62 10.83
N PRO A 26 13.31 -6.62 12.18
CA PRO A 26 12.20 -6.08 12.98
C PRO A 26 11.85 -4.64 12.63
N ALA A 27 12.84 -3.82 12.29
CA ALA A 27 12.63 -2.43 11.88
C ALA A 27 11.85 -2.32 10.56
N GLN A 28 12.16 -3.17 9.57
CA GLN A 28 11.43 -3.20 8.30
C GLN A 28 9.98 -3.65 8.50
N VAL A 29 9.73 -4.63 9.38
CA VAL A 29 8.37 -5.03 9.75
C VAL A 29 7.62 -3.88 10.41
N ALA A 30 8.26 -3.19 11.37
CA ALA A 30 7.64 -2.05 12.06
C ALA A 30 7.29 -0.91 11.09
N ILE A 31 8.16 -0.60 10.13
CA ILE A 31 7.88 0.38 9.07
C ILE A 31 6.69 -0.08 8.21
N GLY A 32 6.66 -1.35 7.79
CA GLY A 32 5.54 -1.90 7.03
C GLY A 32 4.20 -1.77 7.76
N VAL A 33 4.17 -2.10 9.06
CA VAL A 33 2.98 -1.93 9.91
C VAL A 33 2.60 -0.45 10.05
N ALA A 34 3.58 0.44 10.27
CA ALA A 34 3.33 1.87 10.37
C ALA A 34 2.72 2.44 9.08
N LEU A 35 3.18 1.98 7.91
CA LEU A 35 2.62 2.38 6.63
C LEU A 35 1.17 1.91 6.47
N ILE A 36 0.87 0.65 6.81
CA ILE A 36 -0.50 0.12 6.77
C ILE A 36 -1.40 0.94 7.70
N ALA A 37 -0.94 1.23 8.92
CA ALA A 37 -1.68 2.03 9.89
C ALA A 37 -1.92 3.47 9.39
N ALA A 38 -0.90 4.11 8.79
CA ALA A 38 -1.02 5.45 8.24
C ALA A 38 -2.00 5.50 7.06
N LEU A 39 -1.96 4.51 6.17
CA LEU A 39 -2.93 4.39 5.08
C LEU A 39 -4.34 4.16 5.62
N GLY A 40 -4.51 3.24 6.58
CA GLY A 40 -5.80 3.00 7.23
C GLY A 40 -6.35 4.25 7.91
N PHE A 41 -5.51 4.99 8.64
CA PHE A 41 -5.89 6.25 9.25
C PHE A 41 -6.29 7.28 8.18
N THR A 42 -5.49 7.44 7.14
CA THR A 42 -5.80 8.35 6.03
C THR A 42 -7.16 8.00 5.43
N LEU A 43 -7.37 6.74 5.07
CA LEU A 43 -8.63 6.29 4.49
C LEU A 43 -9.80 6.50 5.45
N LEU A 44 -9.66 6.26 6.75
CA LEU A 44 -10.77 6.42 7.69
C LEU A 44 -11.09 7.88 8.02
N PHE A 45 -10.09 8.75 8.11
CA PHE A 45 -10.24 10.09 8.70
C PHE A 45 -10.12 11.24 7.69
N VAL A 46 -9.40 11.07 6.57
CA VAL A 46 -9.34 12.09 5.50
C VAL A 46 -10.61 12.12 4.67
N GLN A 47 -11.53 11.16 4.88
CA GLN A 47 -12.91 11.21 4.40
C GLN A 47 -13.80 12.23 5.12
N ASP A 48 -13.34 12.82 6.23
CA ASP A 48 -14.14 13.84 6.93
C ASP A 48 -14.53 14.97 5.96
N PRO A 49 -15.81 15.41 5.95
CA PRO A 49 -16.29 16.43 5.00
C PRO A 49 -15.40 17.66 4.95
N MET A 50 -14.84 18.09 6.08
CA MET A 50 -13.99 19.28 6.12
C MET A 50 -12.67 19.07 5.37
N VAL A 51 -12.06 17.89 5.50
CA VAL A 51 -10.79 17.58 4.84
C VAL A 51 -11.01 17.33 3.36
N HIS A 52 -12.07 16.63 3.01
CA HIS A 52 -12.51 16.42 1.64
C HIS A 52 -12.78 17.76 0.93
N ASP A 53 -13.53 18.67 1.56
CA ASP A 53 -13.84 19.99 1.02
C ASP A 53 -12.60 20.86 0.86
N ALA A 54 -11.64 20.79 1.80
CA ALA A 54 -10.36 21.47 1.66
C ALA A 54 -9.57 20.96 0.44
N MET A 55 -9.55 19.65 0.19
CA MET A 55 -8.92 19.07 -1.00
C MET A 55 -9.64 19.45 -2.29
N HIS A 56 -10.98 19.51 -2.28
CA HIS A 56 -11.77 20.02 -3.39
C HIS A 56 -11.43 21.48 -3.69
N ASN A 57 -11.40 22.35 -2.68
CA ASN A 57 -11.04 23.75 -2.84
C ASN A 57 -9.61 23.93 -3.35
N PHE A 58 -8.66 23.15 -2.83
CA PHE A 58 -7.28 23.16 -3.33
C PHE A 58 -7.21 22.81 -4.81
N ARG A 59 -7.92 21.75 -5.22
CA ARG A 59 -8.00 21.31 -6.61
C ARG A 59 -8.62 22.39 -7.52
N HIS A 60 -9.69 23.06 -7.06
CA HIS A 60 -10.26 24.21 -7.77
C HIS A 60 -9.29 25.40 -7.84
N GLY A 61 -8.56 25.69 -6.77
CA GLY A 61 -7.52 26.73 -6.73
C GLY A 61 -6.33 26.43 -7.65
N ALA A 62 -6.02 25.14 -7.87
CA ALA A 62 -5.06 24.68 -8.86
C ALA A 62 -5.60 24.68 -10.30
N GLY A 63 -6.84 25.12 -10.52
CA GLY A 63 -7.50 25.18 -11.83
C GLY A 63 -8.05 23.84 -12.33
N ILE A 64 -8.02 22.78 -11.52
CA ILE A 64 -8.59 21.48 -11.86
C ILE A 64 -10.07 21.47 -11.49
N THR A 65 -10.93 21.94 -12.39
CA THR A 65 -12.38 21.93 -12.15
C THR A 65 -12.94 20.51 -12.06
N CYS A 66 -13.74 20.21 -11.04
CA CYS A 66 -14.70 19.09 -11.07
C CYS A 66 -15.93 19.50 -11.88
N HIS A 67 -16.55 18.54 -12.57
CA HIS A 67 -17.92 18.66 -13.04
C HIS A 67 -18.86 18.06 -11.99
#